data_AF-A0A2G7HL31-F1
#
_entry.id   AF-A0A2G7HL31-F1
#
_cell.length_a   1.000
_cell.length_b   1.000
_cell.length_c   1.000
_cell.angle_alpha   90.00
_cell.angle_beta   90.00
_cell.angle_gamma   90.00
#
_symmetry.space_group_name_H-M   'P 1'
#
loop_
_entity.id
_entity.type
_entity.pdbx_description
1 polymer ?
#
loop_
_entity_poly.entity_id
_entity_poly.type
_entity_poly.pdbx_seq_one_letter_code
_entity_poly.pdbx_strand_id
1 'polypeptide(L)' 'MKCAKDFWDCMEECELARAYICPQKFKRIYKVDKALKRGTLFPDLYRPYESSY' A
#
# COMPACT_ATOMS: atom_id res chain seq x y z
N MET A 1 -14.38 18.84 -28.22
CA MET A 1 -13.85 17.75 -27.37
C MET A 1 -12.40 17.48 -27.78
N LYS A 2 -11.42 18.14 -27.16
CA LYS A 2 -9.98 17.83 -27.37
C LYS A 2 -9.40 16.87 -26.32
N CYS A 3 -10.09 16.74 -25.19
CA CYS A 3 -9.69 15.96 -24.01
C CYS A 3 -9.44 14.47 -24.24
N ALA A 4 -10.03 13.85 -25.26
CA ALA A 4 -9.82 12.41 -25.51
C ALA A 4 -8.54 12.13 -26.30
N LYS A 5 -8.13 13.01 -27.22
CA LYS A 5 -6.97 12.78 -28.07
C LYS A 5 -5.66 13.00 -27.29
N ASP A 6 -5.65 14.05 -26.48
CA ASP A 6 -4.55 14.38 -25.56
C ASP A 6 -4.30 13.26 -24.53
N PHE A 7 -5.34 12.50 -24.13
CA PHE A 7 -5.21 11.40 -23.17
C PHE A 7 -4.51 10.17 -23.75
N TRP A 8 -4.82 9.80 -25.00
CA TRP A 8 -4.20 8.65 -25.66
C TRP A 8 -2.77 8.95 -26.11
N ASP A 9 -2.50 10.18 -26.57
CA ASP A 9 -1.13 10.62 -26.92
C ASP A 9 -0.20 10.58 -25.68
N CYS A 10 -0.70 10.88 -24.47
CA CYS A 10 0.07 10.71 -23.23
C CYS A 10 0.31 9.24 -22.82
N MET A 11 -0.55 8.31 -23.25
CA MET A 11 -0.43 6.89 -22.92
C MET A 11 0.62 6.16 -23.76
N GLU A 12 0.88 6.62 -24.99
CA GLU A 12 1.97 6.07 -25.84
C GLU A 12 3.35 6.27 -25.21
N GLU A 13 3.53 7.31 -24.39
CA GLU A 13 4.78 7.59 -23.67
C GLU A 13 4.84 6.94 -22.27
N CYS A 14 3.76 6.28 -21.81
CA CYS A 14 3.72 5.68 -20.49
C CYS A 14 4.26 4.24 -20.49
N GLU A 15 5.19 3.94 -19.59
CA GLU A 15 5.63 2.57 -19.36
C GLU A 15 4.54 1.74 -18.66
N LEU A 16 4.49 0.44 -18.97
CA LEU A 16 3.62 -0.50 -18.26
C LEU A 16 3.94 -0.49 -16.76
N ALA A 17 2.91 -0.46 -15.94
CA ALA A 17 3.06 -0.51 -14.49
C ALA A 17 3.82 -1.77 -14.08
N ARG A 18 4.89 -1.57 -13.29
CA ARG A 18 5.69 -2.67 -12.73
C ARG A 18 5.29 -2.90 -11.29
N ALA A 19 5.17 -4.18 -10.90
CA ALA A 19 5.01 -4.53 -9.51
C ALA A 19 6.24 -4.04 -8.73
N TYR A 20 6.03 -3.14 -7.78
CA TYR A 20 7.07 -2.63 -6.90
C TYR A 20 6.79 -3.10 -5.48
N ILE A 21 7.73 -3.87 -4.93
CA ILE A 21 7.71 -4.26 -3.52
C ILE A 21 8.64 -3.30 -2.79
N CYS A 22 8.08 -2.42 -1.97
CA CYS A 22 8.87 -1.52 -1.14
C CYS A 22 9.79 -2.33 -0.20
N PRO A 23 11.10 -2.06 -0.18
CA PRO A 23 11.99 -2.67 0.82
C PRO A 23 11.50 -2.34 2.23
N GLN A 24 11.09 -3.37 2.97
CA GLN A 24 10.66 -3.19 4.36
C GLN A 24 11.87 -3.25 5.29
N LYS A 25 12.11 -2.17 6.03
CA LYS A 25 13.13 -2.17 7.09
C LYS A 25 12.67 -3.08 8.22
N PHE A 26 13.56 -3.96 8.68
CA PHE A 26 13.30 -4.72 9.89
C PHE A 26 13.23 -3.75 11.08
N LYS A 27 12.05 -3.68 11.71
CA LYS A 27 11.75 -2.81 12.85
C LYS A 27 11.33 -3.66 14.05
N ARG A 28 11.05 -3.00 15.17
CA ARG A 28 10.51 -3.65 16.37
C ARG A 28 9.18 -4.34 16.04
N ILE A 29 9.14 -5.66 16.18
CA ILE A 29 7.93 -6.47 16.01
C ILE A 29 7.23 -6.70 17.34
N TYR A 30 5.95 -7.04 17.29
CA TYR A 30 5.23 -7.56 18.45
C TYR A 30 5.76 -8.94 18.85
N LYS A 31 5.66 -9.27 20.15
CA LYS A 31 5.76 -10.66 20.62
C LYS A 31 4.63 -11.49 20.02
N VAL A 32 4.84 -12.80 19.90
CA VAL A 32 3.93 -13.75 19.23
C VAL A 32 2.51 -13.65 19.76
N ASP A 33 2.33 -13.63 21.09
CA ASP A 33 1.03 -13.52 21.76
C ASP A 33 0.26 -12.25 21.35
N LYS A 34 0.98 -11.13 21.24
CA LYS A 34 0.42 -9.84 20.84
C LYS A 34 0.16 -9.78 19.34
N ALA A 35 1.05 -10.35 18.52
CA ALA A 35 0.88 -10.39 17.07
C ALA A 35 -0.35 -11.19 16.66
N LEU A 36 -0.58 -12.35 17.29
CA LEU A 36 -1.76 -13.18 17.07
C LEU A 36 -3.06 -12.44 17.43
N LYS A 37 -3.06 -11.65 18.51
CA LYS A 37 -4.21 -10.83 18.90
C LYS A 37 -4.48 -9.66 17.96
N ARG A 38 -3.45 -9.09 17.34
CA ARG A 38 -3.54 -7.88 16.51
C ARG A 38 -3.70 -8.18 15.01
N GLY A 39 -3.38 -9.40 14.58
CA GLY A 39 -3.40 -9.81 13.18
C GLY A 39 -2.20 -9.31 12.36
N THR A 40 -1.17 -8.78 13.01
CA THR A 40 0.07 -8.30 12.36
C THR A 40 1.26 -8.41 13.30
N LEU A 41 2.44 -8.71 12.76
CA LEU A 41 3.72 -8.65 13.49
C LEU A 41 4.23 -7.21 13.63
N PHE A 42 3.84 -6.34 12.70
CA PHE A 42 4.39 -5.01 12.56
C PHE A 42 3.46 -3.99 13.21
N PRO A 43 3.93 -3.25 14.24
CA PRO A 43 3.13 -2.22 14.89
C PRO A 43 2.64 -1.14 13.92
N ASP A 44 3.47 -0.77 12.95
CA ASP A 44 3.16 0.26 11.94
C ASP A 44 1.98 -0.14 11.02
N LEU A 45 1.67 -1.43 10.93
CA LEU A 45 0.52 -1.97 10.17
C LEU A 45 -0.72 -2.17 11.04
N TYR A 46 -0.60 -2.04 12.37
CA TYR A 46 -1.75 -2.21 13.24
C TYR A 46 -2.64 -0.98 13.19
N ARG A 47 -3.74 -1.09 12.42
CA ARG A 47 -4.78 -0.07 12.35
C ARG A 47 -6.03 -0.59 13.05
N PRO A 48 -6.27 -0.24 14.33
CA PRO A 48 -7.59 -0.44 14.91
C PRO A 48 -8.52 0.46 14.10
N TYR A 49 -9.41 -0.13 13.31
CA TYR A 49 -10.49 0.64 12.72
C TYR A 49 -11.26 1.26 13.88
N GLU A 50 -11.14 2.58 14.08
CA GLU A 50 -12.12 3.26 14.92
C GLU A 50 -13.46 3.00 14.25
N SER A 51 -14.42 2.43 14.99
CA SER A 51 -15.76 2.28 14.45
C SER A 51 -16.28 3.70 14.24
N SER A 52 -16.27 4.16 12.99
CA SER A 52 -16.98 5.36 12.58
C SER A 52 -18.48 5.07 12.69
N TYR A 53 -19.05 5.29 13.87
CA TYR A 53 -20.48 5.51 14.08
C TYR A 53 -20.70 6.99 14.34
#